data_AF-A0A8T5LCF9-F1
#
_entry.id   AF-A0A8T5LCF9-F1
#
_cell.length_a   1.000
_cell.length_b   1.000
_cell.length_c   1.000
_cell.angle_alpha   90.00
_cell.angle_beta   90.00
_cell.angle_gamma   90.00
#
_symmetry.space_group_name_H-M   'P 1'
#
loop_
_entity.id
_entity.type
_entity.pdbx_description
1 polymer ?
#
loop_
_entity_poly.entity_id
_entity_poly.type
_entity_poly.pdbx_seq_one_letter_code
_entity_poly.pdbx_strand_id
1 'polypeptide(L)'
;MDQTNKETVVDENMRVIEIGGVKLEVDMRTAKTVEKYRVGDGVKVLVKEYSDKYATHPGVIVGFAAFKERPALEVLYVTNPYSGAEIKFLTLTADTKDTEITPLGDYEASFGQAEVLGQFDRKIQEQELAILDTKKRRAAFEKLFGRFCKKE
;
A
#
# COMPACT_ATOMS: atom_id res chain seq x y z
N MET A 1 -51.18 -2.31 35.71
CA MET A 1 -50.57 -1.34 34.78
C MET A 1 -49.08 -1.49 34.95
N ASP A 2 -48.48 -2.35 34.13
CA ASP A 2 -47.05 -2.67 34.19
C ASP A 2 -46.48 -2.37 32.81
N GLN A 3 -45.62 -1.37 32.73
CA GLN A 3 -44.70 -1.16 31.63
C GLN A 3 -43.37 -0.73 32.24
N THR A 4 -42.68 -1.71 32.80
CA THR A 4 -41.29 -1.56 33.19
C THR A 4 -40.42 -1.50 31.92
N ASN A 5 -39.71 -0.38 31.77
CA ASN A 5 -38.70 -0.13 30.73
C ASN A 5 -37.78 -1.34 30.57
N LYS A 6 -37.69 -1.89 29.36
CA LYS A 6 -36.59 -2.79 28.99
C LYS A 6 -35.37 -1.93 28.68
N GLU A 7 -34.45 -1.85 29.63
CA GLU A 7 -33.08 -1.41 29.36
C GLU A 7 -32.43 -2.39 28.38
N THR A 8 -32.19 -1.92 27.15
CA THR A 8 -31.40 -2.65 26.18
C THR A 8 -29.94 -2.53 26.58
N VAL A 9 -29.44 -3.55 27.28
CA VAL A 9 -28.00 -3.69 27.59
C VAL A 9 -27.28 -3.98 26.28
N VAL A 10 -26.65 -2.97 25.70
CA VAL A 10 -25.72 -3.16 24.57
C VAL A 10 -24.45 -3.74 25.19
N ASP A 11 -24.21 -5.03 24.93
CA ASP A 11 -23.00 -5.74 25.37
C ASP A 11 -21.76 -4.99 24.85
N GLU A 12 -20.85 -4.59 25.74
CA GLU A 12 -19.63 -3.81 25.42
C GLU A 12 -18.72 -4.47 24.36
N ASN A 13 -18.96 -5.75 24.03
CA ASN A 13 -18.19 -6.51 23.06
C ASN A 13 -18.82 -6.55 21.65
N MET A 14 -19.99 -5.95 21.45
CA MET A 14 -20.65 -5.88 20.14
C MET A 14 -20.35 -4.52 19.49
N ARG A 15 -19.69 -4.52 18.33
CA ARG A 15 -19.51 -3.29 17.53
C ARG A 15 -20.53 -3.26 16.41
N VAL A 16 -21.30 -2.18 16.34
CA VAL A 16 -22.12 -1.86 15.17
C VAL A 16 -21.22 -1.15 14.15
N ILE A 17 -20.97 -1.78 13.01
CA ILE A 17 -20.32 -1.17 11.85
C ILE A 17 -21.36 -0.91 10.77
N GLU A 18 -21.32 0.28 10.15
CA GLU A 18 -22.21 0.63 9.05
C GLU A 18 -21.41 0.69 7.75
N ILE A 19 -21.75 -0.20 6.80
CA ILE A 19 -21.08 -0.29 5.50
C ILE A 19 -22.16 -0.16 4.43
N GLY A 20 -22.10 0.91 3.63
CA GLY A 20 -23.04 1.13 2.52
C GLY A 20 -24.52 1.19 2.94
N GLY A 21 -24.82 1.68 4.16
CA GLY A 21 -26.18 1.75 4.71
C GLY A 21 -26.67 0.46 5.37
N VAL A 22 -25.84 -0.59 5.41
CA VAL A 22 -26.12 -1.83 6.14
C VAL A 22 -25.43 -1.78 7.50
N LYS A 23 -26.21 -1.90 8.57
CA LYS A 23 -25.70 -2.00 9.94
C LYS A 23 -25.43 -3.46 10.27
N LEU A 24 -24.17 -3.78 10.56
CA LEU A 24 -23.74 -5.09 11.00
C LEU A 24 -23.29 -5.03 12.45
N GLU A 25 -23.84 -5.92 13.27
CA GLU A 25 -23.36 -6.17 14.62
C GLU A 25 -22.29 -7.26 14.59
N VAL A 26 -21.06 -6.91 14.98
CA VAL A 26 -19.93 -7.82 15.02
C VAL A 26 -19.60 -8.13 16.48
N ASP A 27 -19.68 -9.41 16.84
CA ASP A 27 -19.26 -9.92 18.15
C ASP A 27 -17.73 -10.04 18.21
N MET A 28 -17.11 -9.24 19.05
CA MET A 28 -15.66 -9.21 19.21
C MET A 28 -15.13 -10.32 20.14
N ARG A 29 -15.99 -11.09 20.82
CA ARG A 29 -15.58 -12.19 21.71
C ARG A 29 -14.89 -13.33 20.98
N THR A 30 -15.28 -13.58 19.74
CA THR A 30 -14.66 -14.58 18.85
C THR A 30 -13.50 -14.02 18.02
N ALA A 31 -13.25 -12.70 18.08
CA ALA A 31 -12.32 -11.99 17.20
C ALA A 31 -11.04 -11.53 17.91
N LYS A 32 -10.41 -12.40 18.71
CA LYS A 32 -9.00 -12.22 19.11
C LYS A 32 -8.11 -13.18 18.35
N THR A 33 -8.01 -12.94 17.04
CA THR A 33 -6.98 -13.59 16.24
C THR A 33 -5.66 -12.89 16.52
N VAL A 34 -4.75 -13.54 17.25
CA VAL A 34 -3.33 -13.15 17.19
C VAL A 34 -2.85 -13.62 15.82
N GLU A 35 -2.93 -12.74 14.84
CA GLU A 35 -2.44 -13.01 13.49
C GLU A 35 -0.92 -13.17 13.56
N LYS A 36 -0.45 -14.37 13.21
CA LYS A 36 0.97 -14.68 13.17
C LYS A 36 1.44 -14.46 11.75
N TYR A 37 2.20 -13.39 11.57
CA TYR A 37 2.81 -13.07 10.29
C TYR A 37 4.23 -13.63 10.17
N ARG A 38 4.62 -13.93 8.94
CA ARG A 38 5.97 -14.32 8.51
C ARG A 38 6.35 -13.54 7.26
N VAL A 39 7.65 -13.48 7.00
CA VAL A 39 8.16 -12.94 5.74
C VAL A 39 7.66 -13.80 4.60
N GLY A 40 7.12 -13.16 3.56
CA GLY A 40 6.48 -13.82 2.42
C GLY A 40 4.95 -13.94 2.55
N ASP A 41 4.36 -13.64 3.70
CA ASP A 41 2.90 -13.66 3.84
C ASP A 41 2.27 -12.54 3.01
N GLY A 42 1.24 -12.91 2.25
CA GLY A 42 0.42 -11.98 1.49
C GLY A 42 -0.48 -11.17 2.40
N VAL A 43 -0.46 -9.85 2.22
CA VAL A 43 -1.27 -8.91 2.99
C VAL A 43 -2.01 -7.96 2.07
N LYS A 44 -3.15 -7.48 2.55
CA LYS A 44 -3.81 -6.31 2.00
C LYS A 44 -3.42 -5.10 2.83
N VAL A 45 -3.00 -4.03 2.14
CA VAL A 45 -2.56 -2.76 2.73
C VAL A 45 -3.61 -1.71 2.47
N LEU A 46 -4.24 -1.18 3.51
CA LEU A 46 -5.13 -0.02 3.43
C LEU A 46 -4.28 1.24 3.58
N VAL A 47 -4.32 2.15 2.61
CA VAL A 47 -3.57 3.41 2.64
C VAL A 47 -4.53 4.57 2.37
N LYS A 48 -4.38 5.65 3.13
CA LYS A 48 -5.09 6.90 2.83
C LYS A 48 -4.58 7.52 1.53
N GLU A 49 -5.50 7.84 0.64
CA GLU A 49 -5.23 8.57 -0.59
C GLU A 49 -5.43 10.08 -0.36
N TYR A 50 -5.89 10.79 -1.40
CA TYR A 50 -6.22 12.21 -1.30
C TYR A 50 -7.52 12.42 -0.52
N SER A 51 -7.53 13.41 0.38
CA SER A 51 -8.64 13.74 1.28
C SER A 51 -8.97 12.56 2.23
N ASP A 52 -10.24 12.31 2.54
CA ASP A 52 -10.69 11.22 3.42
C ASP A 52 -10.97 9.90 2.69
N LYS A 53 -10.34 9.68 1.53
CA LYS A 53 -10.45 8.43 0.77
C LYS A 53 -9.34 7.47 1.15
N TYR A 54 -9.67 6.18 1.17
CA TYR A 54 -8.73 5.10 1.41
C TYR A 54 -8.80 4.11 0.25
N ALA A 55 -7.65 3.57 -0.12
CA ALA A 55 -7.53 2.50 -1.10
C ALA A 55 -6.83 1.29 -0.49
N THR A 56 -7.15 0.11 -1.02
CA THR A 56 -6.49 -1.13 -0.62
C THR A 56 -5.58 -1.61 -1.73
N HIS A 57 -4.40 -2.08 -1.34
CA HIS A 57 -3.38 -2.54 -2.23
C HIS A 57 -2.86 -3.91 -1.79
N PRO A 58 -2.69 -4.86 -2.71
CA PRO A 58 -2.04 -6.12 -2.40
C PRO A 58 -0.55 -5.90 -2.12
N GLY A 59 -0.03 -6.60 -1.13
CA GLY A 59 1.36 -6.54 -0.70
C GLY A 59 1.84 -7.83 -0.07
N VAL A 60 3.10 -7.82 0.33
CA VAL A 60 3.80 -8.93 0.95
C VAL A 60 4.68 -8.40 2.09
N ILE A 61 4.72 -9.14 3.19
CA ILE A 61 5.64 -8.82 4.29
C ILE A 61 7.05 -9.19 3.86
N VAL A 62 7.96 -8.21 3.87
CA VAL A 62 9.36 -8.39 3.47
C VAL A 62 10.32 -8.45 4.66
N GLY A 63 9.91 -7.97 5.83
CA GLY A 63 10.80 -7.94 6.97
C GLY A 63 10.13 -7.55 8.28
N PHE A 64 10.81 -7.90 9.38
CA PHE A 64 10.51 -7.42 10.71
C PHE A 64 11.79 -6.79 11.27
N ALA A 65 11.74 -5.50 11.58
CA ALA A 65 12.84 -4.81 12.21
C ALA A 65 12.60 -4.74 13.73
N ALA A 66 13.31 -5.59 14.47
CA ALA A 66 13.17 -5.70 15.93
C ALA A 66 13.95 -4.61 16.69
N PHE A 67 13.70 -3.33 16.39
CA PHE A 67 14.26 -2.24 17.19
C PHE A 67 13.72 -2.32 18.62
N LYS A 68 14.60 -2.14 19.62
CA LYS A 68 14.26 -2.32 21.04
C LYS A 68 13.04 -1.50 21.51
N GLU A 69 12.93 -0.27 21.04
CA GLU A 69 11.88 0.66 21.48
C GLU A 69 10.76 0.82 20.45
N ARG A 70 11.01 0.45 19.20
CA ARG A 70 10.12 0.73 18.08
C ARG A 70 10.16 -0.39 17.05
N PRO A 71 9.68 -1.60 17.39
CA PRO A 71 9.61 -2.68 16.42
C PRO A 71 8.82 -2.22 15.19
N ALA A 72 9.29 -2.61 14.01
CA ALA A 72 8.68 -2.23 12.76
C ALA A 72 8.41 -3.47 11.89
N LEU A 73 7.33 -3.38 11.13
CA LEU A 73 6.97 -4.34 10.10
C LEU A 73 7.18 -3.69 8.74
N GLU A 74 7.90 -4.36 7.85
CA GLU A 74 8.19 -3.88 6.51
C GLU A 74 7.33 -4.63 5.50
N VAL A 75 6.58 -3.87 4.71
CA VAL A 75 5.64 -4.38 3.72
C VAL A 75 5.98 -3.78 2.36
N LEU A 76 6.05 -4.64 1.35
CA LEU A 76 6.13 -4.24 -0.04
C LEU A 76 4.75 -4.34 -0.65
N TYR A 77 4.23 -3.26 -1.22
CA TYR A 77 2.90 -3.28 -1.84
C TYR A 77 2.91 -2.64 -3.22
N VAL A 78 1.98 -3.10 -4.06
CA VAL A 78 1.86 -2.63 -5.44
C VAL A 78 0.67 -1.69 -5.54
N THR A 79 0.93 -0.46 -5.96
CA THR A 79 -0.12 0.46 -6.40
C THR A 79 -0.21 0.43 -7.91
N ASN A 80 -1.41 0.40 -8.48
CA ASN A 80 -1.60 0.45 -9.93
C ASN A 80 -2.36 1.73 -10.32
N PRO A 81 -1.71 2.91 -10.24
CA PRO A 81 -2.30 4.14 -10.76
C PRO A 81 -2.42 4.06 -12.29
N TYR A 82 -3.22 4.94 -12.88
CA TYR A 82 -3.39 5.04 -14.33
C TYR A 82 -2.06 5.17 -15.13
N SER A 83 -0.99 5.62 -14.49
CA SER A 83 0.36 5.78 -15.04
C SER A 83 1.24 4.52 -14.98
N GLY A 84 0.70 3.40 -14.50
CA GLY A 84 1.39 2.11 -14.41
C GLY A 84 1.79 1.74 -12.98
N ALA A 85 2.07 0.45 -12.77
CA ALA A 85 2.35 -0.15 -11.49
C ALA A 85 3.59 0.48 -10.83
N GLU A 86 3.46 0.76 -9.53
CA GLU A 86 4.53 1.21 -8.67
C GLU A 86 4.64 0.27 -7.48
N ILE A 87 5.87 -0.11 -7.15
CA ILE A 87 6.19 -0.83 -5.92
C ILE A 87 6.55 0.21 -4.85
N LYS A 88 5.91 0.11 -3.68
CA LYS A 88 6.14 0.99 -2.55
C LYS A 88 6.51 0.16 -1.32
N PHE A 89 7.44 0.70 -0.52
CA PHE A 89 7.79 0.18 0.78
C PHE A 89 7.00 0.92 1.85
N LEU A 90 6.38 0.17 2.74
CA LEU A 90 5.68 0.66 3.91
C LEU A 90 6.38 0.12 5.15
N THR A 91 6.72 1.01 6.07
CA THR A 91 7.20 0.66 7.40
C THR A 91 6.09 0.96 8.41
N LEU A 92 5.52 -0.09 8.97
CA LEU A 92 4.51 -0.01 10.03
C LEU A 92 5.18 -0.04 11.39
N THR A 93 4.87 0.95 12.21
CA THR A 93 5.30 1.09 13.60
C THR A 93 4.08 1.44 14.46
N ALA A 94 4.22 1.42 15.79
CA ALA A 94 3.11 1.70 16.70
C ALA A 94 2.47 3.10 16.50
N ASP A 95 3.22 4.05 15.95
CA ASP A 95 2.80 5.42 15.68
C ASP A 95 2.38 5.68 14.23
N THR A 96 2.41 4.65 13.36
CA THR A 96 1.93 4.80 11.99
C THR A 96 0.43 5.11 11.99
N LYS A 97 0.04 6.17 11.29
CA LYS A 97 -1.35 6.62 11.13
C LYS A 97 -1.81 6.43 9.70
N ASP A 98 -3.12 6.41 9.50
CA ASP A 98 -3.75 6.43 8.18
C ASP A 98 -3.36 5.24 7.27
N THR A 99 -2.88 4.14 7.86
CA THR A 99 -2.47 2.94 7.15
C THR A 99 -2.64 1.70 8.03
N GLU A 100 -3.18 0.64 7.48
CA GLU A 100 -3.43 -0.64 8.16
C GLU A 100 -3.10 -1.82 7.24
N ILE A 101 -2.90 -2.99 7.83
CA ILE A 101 -2.78 -4.25 7.09
C ILE A 101 -3.71 -5.31 7.63
N THR A 102 -4.07 -6.25 6.77
CA THR A 102 -4.81 -7.44 7.13
C THR A 102 -4.34 -8.60 6.24
N PRO A 103 -4.48 -9.88 6.65
CA PRO A 103 -4.09 -11.00 5.81
C PRO A 103 -4.86 -10.96 4.49
N LEU A 104 -4.19 -11.32 3.40
CA LEU A 104 -4.86 -11.43 2.11
C LEU A 104 -5.82 -12.63 2.15
N GLY A 105 -7.09 -12.40 1.84
CA GLY A 105 -8.11 -13.46 1.88
C GLY A 105 -7.95 -14.46 0.72
N ASP A 106 -8.40 -15.71 0.92
CA ASP A 106 -8.26 -16.80 -0.06
C ASP A 106 -8.93 -16.50 -1.42
N TYR A 107 -9.96 -15.66 -1.41
CA TYR A 107 -10.72 -15.28 -2.61
C TYR A 107 -10.27 -13.94 -3.21
N GLU A 108 -9.23 -13.33 -2.66
CA GLU A 108 -8.72 -12.05 -3.14
C GLU A 108 -7.66 -12.29 -4.21
N ALA A 109 -7.90 -11.72 -5.40
CA ALA A 109 -6.97 -11.85 -6.50
C ALA A 109 -5.64 -11.17 -6.14
N SER A 110 -4.56 -11.96 -6.14
CA SER A 110 -3.20 -11.43 -6.22
C SER A 110 -2.99 -10.79 -7.61
N PHE A 111 -2.08 -9.83 -7.73
CA PHE A 111 -1.70 -9.30 -9.04
C PHE A 111 -0.95 -10.36 -9.85
N GLY A 112 -1.18 -10.39 -11.17
CA GLY A 112 -0.41 -11.23 -12.08
C GLY A 112 1.04 -10.76 -12.12
N GLN A 113 1.97 -11.58 -11.62
CA GLN A 113 3.40 -11.27 -11.63
C GLN A 113 3.88 -10.81 -13.01
N ALA A 114 3.46 -11.51 -14.07
CA ALA A 114 3.82 -11.19 -15.45
C ALA A 114 3.31 -9.82 -15.91
N GLU A 115 2.13 -9.39 -15.45
CA GLU A 115 1.58 -8.08 -15.78
C GLU A 115 2.40 -6.97 -15.12
N VAL A 116 2.67 -7.11 -13.82
CA VAL A 116 3.46 -6.12 -13.07
C VAL A 116 4.88 -6.02 -13.61
N LEU A 117 5.54 -7.15 -13.88
CA LEU A 117 6.87 -7.16 -14.51
C LEU A 117 6.84 -6.52 -15.90
N GLY A 118 5.84 -6.83 -16.73
CA GLY A 118 5.71 -6.23 -18.05
C GLY A 118 5.53 -4.70 -18.02
N GLN A 119 4.91 -4.16 -16.96
CA GLN A 119 4.82 -2.71 -16.77
C GLN A 119 6.18 -2.10 -16.39
N PHE A 120 6.96 -2.78 -15.55
CA PHE A 120 8.32 -2.36 -15.25
C PHE A 120 9.23 -2.39 -16.48
N ASP A 121 9.16 -3.44 -17.29
CA ASP A 121 9.96 -3.57 -18.51
C ASP A 121 9.69 -2.43 -19.50
N ARG A 122 8.41 -2.05 -19.69
CA ARG A 122 8.05 -0.89 -20.52
C ARG A 122 8.66 0.40 -19.98
N LYS A 123 8.56 0.63 -18.67
CA LYS A 123 9.10 1.84 -18.02
C LYS A 123 10.63 1.91 -18.11
N ILE A 124 11.31 0.77 -18.00
CA ILE A 124 12.75 0.67 -18.23
C ILE A 124 13.09 1.09 -19.66
N GLN A 125 12.40 0.52 -20.66
CA GLN A 125 12.63 0.86 -22.07
C GLN A 125 12.42 2.35 -22.36
N GLU A 126 11.35 2.95 -21.83
CA GLU A 126 11.08 4.38 -21.96
C GLU A 126 12.22 5.24 -21.39
N GLN A 127 12.71 4.87 -20.20
CA GLN A 127 13.81 5.59 -19.54
C GLN A 127 15.14 5.42 -20.29
N GLU A 128 15.45 4.24 -20.82
CA GLU A 128 16.63 4.00 -21.64
C GLU A 128 16.63 4.86 -22.91
N LEU A 129 15.48 4.96 -23.58
CA LEU A 129 15.32 5.84 -24.74
C LEU A 129 15.49 7.32 -24.37
N ALA A 130 14.94 7.75 -23.24
CA ALA A 130 15.10 9.11 -22.75
C ALA A 130 16.57 9.44 -22.42
N ILE A 131 17.30 8.48 -21.84
CA ILE A 131 18.76 8.60 -21.60
C ILE A 131 19.50 8.74 -22.93
N LEU A 132 19.15 7.91 -23.93
CA LEU A 132 19.77 7.97 -25.25
C LEU A 132 19.53 9.32 -25.93
N ASP A 133 18.29 9.83 -25.91
CA ASP A 133 17.95 11.15 -26.45
C ASP A 133 18.72 12.26 -25.75
N THR A 134 18.76 12.25 -24.41
CA THR A 134 19.52 13.21 -23.61
C THR A 134 21.01 13.18 -23.96
N LYS A 135 21.60 11.97 -24.11
CA LYS A 135 22.99 11.80 -24.55
C LYS A 135 23.23 12.38 -25.95
N LYS A 136 22.31 12.16 -26.89
CA LYS A 136 22.40 12.73 -28.25
C LYS A 136 22.36 14.26 -28.22
N ARG A 137 21.45 14.85 -27.43
CA ARG A 137 21.35 16.31 -27.26
C ARG A 137 22.62 16.89 -26.66
N ARG A 138 23.17 16.26 -25.61
CA ARG A 138 24.45 16.66 -25.02
C ARG A 138 25.58 16.63 -26.06
N ALA A 139 25.73 15.53 -26.80
CA ALA A 139 26.76 15.41 -27.82
C ALA A 139 26.59 16.44 -28.96
N ALA A 140 25.35 16.71 -29.38
CA ALA A 140 25.04 17.74 -30.36
C ALA A 140 25.43 19.14 -29.84
N PHE A 141 25.13 19.44 -28.58
CA PHE A 141 25.53 20.68 -27.93
C PHE A 141 27.06 20.81 -27.87
N GLU A 142 27.78 19.80 -27.39
CA GLU A 142 29.25 19.82 -27.34
C GLU A 142 29.88 20.03 -28.73
N LYS A 143 29.33 19.38 -29.77
CA LYS A 143 29.86 19.46 -31.14
C LYS A 143 29.54 20.79 -31.83
N LEU A 144 28.33 21.31 -31.66
CA LEU A 144 27.83 22.46 -32.42
C LEU A 144 27.94 23.77 -31.61
N PHE A 145 27.56 23.73 -30.34
CA PHE A 145 27.56 24.90 -29.46
C PHE A 145 28.84 25.06 -28.64
N GLY A 146 29.63 23.99 -28.46
CA GLY A 146 30.97 24.08 -27.85
C GLY A 146 31.93 25.01 -28.60
N ARG A 147 31.62 25.36 -29.86
CA ARG A 147 32.33 26.38 -30.65
C ARG A 147 31.98 27.82 -30.26
N PHE A 148 30.82 28.04 -29.63
CA PHE A 148 30.29 29.36 -29.28
C PHE A 148 30.30 29.63 -27.77
N CYS A 149 30.40 28.59 -26.94
CA CYS A 149 30.53 28.73 -25.49
C CYS A 149 32.01 28.79 -25.07
N LYS A 150 32.36 29.76 -24.21
CA LYS A 150 33.69 29.77 -23.55
C LYS A 150 33.82 28.51 -22.69
N LYS A 151 34.97 27.84 -22.77
CA LYS A 151 35.34 26.83 -21.77
C LYS A 151 35.72 27.58 -20.49
N GLU A 152 35.00 27.32 -19.40
CA GLU A 152 35.43 27.69 -18.04
C GLU A 152 36.57 26.78 -17.57
#